data_AF-A0A535P2U6-F1
#
_entry.id   AF-A0A535P2U6-F1
#
_cell.length_a   1.000
_cell.length_b   1.000
_cell.length_c   1.000
_cell.angle_alpha   90.00
_cell.angle_beta   90.00
_cell.angle_gamma   90.00
#
_symmetry.space_group_name_H-M   'P 1'
#
loop_
_entity.id
_entity.type
_entity.pdbx_description
1 polymer ?
#
loop_
_entity_poly.entity_id
_entity_poly.type
_entity_poly.pdbx_seq_one_letter_code
_entity_poly.pdbx_strand_id
1 'polypeptide(L)'
;PIPAARRPGNGKALVVRGAREHNLRDIDATFPLGCFIAVSGVSGSGKSTLVTDVLYRALAREINGSREGVGAHDKVEGVEHVDKIIEIDQSPIGRTPRSNPATYMGLFTTIRELFAGVPEARLRGYGPGRFSFNVKGGRCENCKGDGILKIEMQFLPDVYVTCEVCKGKRYNREALEIHFKGRSIADVLEMTIAEALEFFSAVPKVQAKLQTLYDVGLGYVHLGQPATTLSGGEAQRVKLSTELSRRATGRTLYVLDEPTTGLHFADVEKLLQVLHRLVDAGNTVIVIEHNLDVIKTADHIVDLGPDGGLRGGQIIATGTPEQVATARGSATGDYLARVLRGEPLVPLSDVTFAEAAGRQADGNGRKREVRIAASPKRARAAAAR
;
A
#
# COMPACT_ATOMS: atom_id res chain seq x y z
N PRO A 1 -15.83 7.37 0.90
CA PRO A 1 -16.86 8.42 1.14
C PRO A 1 -16.18 9.73 1.59
N ILE A 2 -16.76 10.90 1.31
CA ILE A 2 -16.20 12.18 1.81
C ILE A 2 -16.37 12.21 3.35
N PRO A 3 -15.32 12.49 4.13
CA PRO A 3 -15.42 12.61 5.58
C PRO A 3 -16.39 13.72 5.99
N ALA A 4 -17.18 13.49 7.05
CA ALA A 4 -18.10 14.51 7.58
C ALA A 4 -17.36 15.72 8.18
N ALA A 5 -16.16 15.48 8.73
CA ALA A 5 -15.25 16.49 9.22
C ALA A 5 -13.82 16.05 8.93
N ARG A 6 -12.92 17.03 8.74
CA ARG A 6 -11.48 16.81 8.53
C ARG A 6 -10.73 17.04 9.84
N ARG A 7 -9.70 16.24 10.09
CA ARG A 7 -8.86 16.37 11.28
C ARG A 7 -8.04 17.66 11.17
N PRO A 8 -8.03 18.55 12.19
CA PRO A 8 -7.24 19.78 12.15
C PRO A 8 -5.73 19.53 12.40
N GLY A 9 -5.35 18.30 12.73
CA GLY A 9 -4.01 17.94 13.21
C GLY A 9 -3.86 18.11 14.72
N ASN A 10 -2.70 17.72 15.24
CA ASN A 10 -2.39 17.75 16.68
C ASN A 10 -1.62 19.01 17.13
N GLY A 11 -1.59 20.05 16.30
CA GLY A 11 -0.86 21.30 16.54
C GLY A 11 0.64 21.23 16.24
N LYS A 12 1.15 20.09 15.78
CA LYS A 12 2.55 19.89 15.38
C LYS A 12 2.64 19.68 13.88
N ALA A 13 3.81 19.95 13.29
CA ALA A 13 4.05 19.75 11.87
C ALA A 13 5.51 19.36 11.60
N LEU A 14 5.73 18.69 10.48
CA LEU A 14 7.03 18.59 9.84
C LEU A 14 7.14 19.68 8.78
N VAL A 15 8.26 20.38 8.73
CA VAL A 15 8.48 21.44 7.72
C VAL A 15 9.77 21.17 6.96
N VAL A 16 9.67 20.91 5.67
CA VAL A 16 10.82 20.85 4.77
C VAL A 16 11.13 22.27 4.33
N ARG A 17 12.38 22.72 4.50
CA ARG A 17 12.85 24.05 4.09
C ARG A 17 13.79 23.98 2.90
N GLY A 18 13.57 24.86 1.92
CA GLY A 18 14.46 25.06 0.78
C GLY A 18 14.69 23.81 -0.08
N ALA A 19 13.65 22.99 -0.29
CA ALA A 19 13.79 21.76 -1.08
C ALA A 19 14.04 22.09 -2.55
N ARG A 20 15.16 21.58 -3.08
CA ARG A 20 15.70 21.92 -4.41
C ARG A 20 16.29 20.72 -5.15
N GLU A 21 15.98 19.51 -4.68
CA GLU A 21 16.36 18.29 -5.38
C GLU A 21 15.63 18.18 -6.74
N HIS A 22 16.35 17.72 -7.76
CA HIS A 22 15.86 17.60 -9.13
C HIS A 22 15.19 18.87 -9.68
N ASN A 23 13.86 18.86 -9.87
CA ASN A 23 13.11 19.97 -10.44
C ASN A 23 12.44 20.87 -9.39
N LEU A 24 12.59 20.59 -8.09
CA LEU A 24 12.01 21.40 -7.02
C LEU A 24 12.60 22.82 -7.02
N ARG A 25 11.74 23.82 -6.83
CA ARG A 25 12.06 25.24 -7.01
C ARG A 25 12.31 25.96 -5.69
N ASP A 26 13.19 25.40 -4.86
CA ASP A 26 13.54 25.94 -3.54
C ASP A 26 12.30 26.15 -2.66
N ILE A 27 11.52 25.08 -2.49
CA ILE A 27 10.19 25.14 -1.87
C ILE A 27 10.23 24.81 -0.38
N ASP A 28 9.34 25.47 0.36
CA ASP A 28 9.02 25.16 1.76
C ASP A 28 7.70 24.40 1.84
N ALA A 29 7.71 23.18 2.38
CA ALA A 29 6.52 22.33 2.49
C ALA A 29 6.21 21.98 3.94
N THR A 30 4.96 22.18 4.37
CA THR A 30 4.49 21.88 5.73
C THR A 30 3.54 20.68 5.73
N PHE A 31 3.78 19.73 6.63
CA PHE A 31 3.00 18.51 6.79
C PHE A 31 2.42 18.43 8.22
N PRO A 32 1.14 18.76 8.45
CA PRO A 32 0.54 18.71 9.79
C PRO A 32 0.44 17.28 10.34
N LEU A 33 0.91 17.07 11.56
CA LEU A 33 0.93 15.73 12.18
C LEU A 33 -0.45 15.36 12.76
N GLY A 34 -0.72 14.05 12.81
CA GLY A 34 -2.02 13.50 13.23
C GLY A 34 -3.11 13.59 12.15
N CYS A 35 -2.70 13.72 10.89
CA CYS A 35 -3.58 13.85 9.74
C CYS A 35 -3.34 12.75 8.69
N PHE A 36 -4.36 12.50 7.88
CA PHE A 36 -4.20 11.88 6.57
C PHE A 36 -3.84 12.96 5.55
N ILE A 37 -2.62 12.93 5.01
CA ILE A 37 -2.09 13.95 4.11
C ILE A 37 -1.93 13.34 2.71
N ALA A 38 -2.46 14.00 1.69
CA ALA A 38 -2.23 13.63 0.30
C ALA A 38 -1.26 14.61 -0.37
N VAL A 39 -0.25 14.10 -1.05
CA VAL A 39 0.62 14.87 -1.93
C VAL A 39 0.19 14.60 -3.36
N SER A 40 -0.36 15.64 -4.00
CA SER A 40 -0.98 15.58 -5.33
C SER A 40 -0.22 16.40 -6.36
N GLY A 41 -0.67 16.33 -7.60
CA GLY A 41 -0.07 17.03 -8.73
C GLY A 41 0.15 16.15 -9.94
N VAL A 42 0.38 16.76 -11.09
CA VAL A 42 0.61 16.03 -12.35
C VAL A 42 1.86 15.14 -12.30
N SER A 43 1.95 14.15 -13.19
CA SER A 43 3.14 13.31 -13.29
C SER A 43 4.39 14.17 -13.58
N GLY A 44 5.49 13.89 -12.88
CA GLY A 44 6.73 14.66 -12.98
C GLY A 44 6.72 16.02 -12.27
N SER A 45 5.70 16.37 -11.48
CA SER A 45 5.67 17.64 -10.73
C SER A 45 6.65 17.72 -9.55
N GLY A 46 7.23 16.59 -9.15
CA GLY A 46 8.21 16.50 -8.03
C GLY A 46 7.67 15.84 -6.75
N LYS A 47 6.51 15.18 -6.78
CA LYS A 47 5.88 14.55 -5.59
C LYS A 47 6.79 13.58 -4.85
N SER A 48 7.27 12.53 -5.53
CA SER A 48 8.17 11.53 -4.93
C SER A 48 9.51 12.13 -4.52
N THR A 49 9.99 13.15 -5.24
CA THR A 49 11.21 13.87 -4.87
C THR A 49 11.03 14.62 -3.54
N LEU A 50 9.93 15.33 -3.36
CA LEU A 50 9.65 16.02 -2.11
C LEU A 50 9.44 15.05 -0.94
N VAL A 51 8.63 14.01 -1.14
CA VAL A 51 8.19 13.12 -0.07
C VAL A 51 9.21 12.03 0.23
N THR A 52 9.68 11.33 -0.79
CA THR A 52 10.57 10.17 -0.64
C THR A 52 12.03 10.61 -0.58
N ASP A 53 12.53 11.33 -1.59
CA ASP A 53 13.96 11.64 -1.69
C ASP A 53 14.43 12.71 -0.70
N VAL A 54 13.55 13.65 -0.33
CA VAL A 54 13.84 14.72 0.64
C VAL A 54 13.29 14.36 2.02
N LEU A 55 11.97 14.42 2.23
CA LEU A 55 11.36 14.30 3.57
C LEU A 55 11.67 12.96 4.24
N TYR A 56 11.33 11.85 3.58
CA TYR A 56 11.49 10.52 4.16
C TYR A 56 12.97 10.18 4.40
N ARG A 57 13.84 10.39 3.41
CA ARG A 57 15.28 10.11 3.59
C ARG A 57 15.94 11.00 4.64
N ALA A 58 15.57 12.27 4.76
CA ALA A 58 16.06 13.15 5.82
C ALA A 58 15.70 12.59 7.20
N LEU A 59 14.42 12.24 7.40
CA LEU A 59 13.96 11.61 8.64
C LEU A 59 14.59 10.23 8.87
N ALA A 60 14.81 9.44 7.82
CA ALA A 60 15.40 8.11 7.91
C ALA A 60 16.84 8.17 8.39
N ARG A 61 17.57 9.19 7.94
CA ARG A 61 18.93 9.45 8.38
C ARG A 61 18.96 9.83 9.86
N GLU A 62 18.06 10.69 10.32
CA GLU A 62 18.04 11.18 11.69
C GLU A 62 17.50 10.17 12.69
N ILE A 63 16.40 9.48 12.37
CA ILE A 63 15.69 8.57 13.29
C ILE A 63 16.23 7.14 13.19
N ASN A 64 16.45 6.63 11.98
CA ASN A 64 16.84 5.23 11.75
C ASN A 64 18.36 5.07 11.48
N GLY A 65 19.11 6.16 11.39
CA GLY A 65 20.55 6.12 11.04
C GLY A 65 20.82 5.67 9.60
N SER A 66 19.86 5.88 8.68
CA SER A 66 20.03 5.53 7.27
C SER A 66 21.24 6.25 6.64
N ARG A 67 21.92 5.56 5.72
CA ARG A 67 23.08 6.07 4.96
C ARG A 67 22.75 6.45 3.52
N GLU A 68 21.49 6.39 3.14
CA GLU A 68 21.05 6.79 1.81
C GLU A 68 21.26 8.29 1.57
N GLY A 69 21.50 8.66 0.32
CA GLY A 69 21.65 10.05 -0.09
C GLY A 69 20.33 10.80 0.08
N VAL A 70 20.35 11.86 0.90
CA VAL A 70 19.20 12.75 1.08
C VAL A 70 19.23 13.83 0.00
N GLY A 71 18.08 14.09 -0.62
CA GLY A 71 17.96 15.13 -1.65
C GLY A 71 18.32 16.52 -1.11
N ALA A 72 18.72 17.43 -2.00
CA ALA A 72 19.12 18.79 -1.66
C ALA A 72 17.96 19.58 -1.01
N HIS A 73 18.19 20.01 0.22
CA HIS A 73 17.30 20.84 1.04
C HIS A 73 18.12 21.58 2.11
N ASP A 74 17.53 22.55 2.81
CA ASP A 74 18.22 23.27 3.88
C ASP A 74 18.13 22.54 5.22
N LYS A 75 16.91 22.18 5.64
CA LYS A 75 16.65 21.40 6.86
C LYS A 75 15.22 20.87 6.87
N VAL A 76 14.98 19.89 7.75
CA VAL A 76 13.63 19.45 8.13
C VAL A 76 13.41 19.83 9.59
N GLU A 77 12.36 20.60 9.86
CA GLU A 77 11.94 21.03 11.21
C GLU A 77 10.86 20.09 11.76
N GLY A 78 10.79 19.92 13.09
CA GLY A 78 9.76 19.13 13.76
C GLY A 78 10.06 17.62 13.84
N VAL A 79 11.30 17.21 13.57
CA VAL A 79 11.73 15.79 13.61
C VAL A 79 11.54 15.21 15.01
N GLU A 80 11.72 16.01 16.05
CA GLU A 80 11.53 15.63 17.45
C GLU A 80 10.09 15.23 17.79
N HIS A 81 9.12 15.43 16.88
CA HIS A 81 7.73 15.03 17.06
C HIS A 81 7.44 13.60 16.60
N VAL A 82 8.31 13.01 15.77
CA VAL A 82 8.16 11.67 15.20
C VAL A 82 9.21 10.73 15.79
N ASP A 83 8.80 9.55 16.25
CA ASP A 83 9.71 8.56 16.86
C ASP A 83 10.04 7.38 15.94
N LYS A 84 9.24 7.21 14.89
CA LYS A 84 9.38 6.13 13.92
C LYS A 84 8.87 6.58 12.56
N ILE A 85 9.59 6.23 11.51
CA ILE A 85 9.14 6.41 10.14
C ILE A 85 9.09 5.08 9.40
N ILE A 86 8.10 4.92 8.54
CA ILE A 86 7.88 3.70 7.78
C ILE A 86 7.43 4.09 6.37
N GLU A 87 8.19 3.63 5.38
CA GLU A 87 7.75 3.62 3.99
C GLU A 87 7.04 2.30 3.68
N ILE A 88 5.87 2.39 3.05
CA ILE A 88 5.10 1.24 2.57
C ILE A 88 4.98 1.35 1.05
N ASP A 89 5.99 0.81 0.39
CA ASP A 89 6.11 0.73 -1.06
C ASP A 89 5.67 -0.64 -1.60
N GLN A 90 5.60 -0.75 -2.94
CA GLN A 90 5.24 -1.97 -3.64
C GLN A 90 6.41 -2.96 -3.83
N SER A 91 7.59 -2.67 -3.25
CA SER A 91 8.70 -3.60 -3.33
C SER A 91 8.36 -4.96 -2.68
N PRO A 92 8.93 -6.07 -3.17
CA PRO A 92 8.64 -7.39 -2.60
C PRO A 92 8.97 -7.45 -1.10
N ILE A 93 8.11 -8.10 -0.30
CA ILE A 93 8.37 -8.33 1.14
C ILE A 93 9.58 -9.23 1.41
N GLY A 94 10.07 -9.92 0.37
CA GLY A 94 11.30 -10.70 0.39
C GLY A 94 11.66 -11.18 -1.00
N ARG A 95 12.95 -11.44 -1.21
CA ARG A 95 13.49 -11.87 -2.52
C ARG A 95 13.65 -13.39 -2.65
N THR A 96 13.21 -14.14 -1.65
CA THR A 96 13.38 -15.60 -1.59
C THR A 96 12.04 -16.29 -1.29
N PRO A 97 11.89 -17.57 -1.70
CA PRO A 97 10.69 -18.35 -1.40
C PRO A 97 10.44 -18.60 0.09
N ARG A 98 11.44 -18.34 0.94
CA ARG A 98 11.36 -18.46 2.40
C ARG A 98 10.59 -17.31 3.05
N SER A 99 10.48 -16.19 2.35
CA SER A 99 9.65 -15.06 2.78
C SER A 99 8.23 -15.33 2.30
N ASN A 100 7.26 -15.17 3.20
CA ASN A 100 5.84 -15.35 2.92
C ASN A 100 5.02 -14.54 3.95
N PRO A 101 3.70 -14.38 3.78
CA PRO A 101 2.88 -13.64 4.72
C PRO A 101 3.02 -14.12 6.18
N ALA A 102 3.09 -15.45 6.40
CA ALA A 102 3.21 -16.00 7.75
C ALA A 102 4.55 -15.66 8.42
N THR A 103 5.67 -15.69 7.69
CA THR A 103 6.98 -15.32 8.24
C THR A 103 7.09 -13.82 8.44
N TYR A 104 6.61 -13.02 7.49
CA TYR A 104 6.70 -11.56 7.54
C TYR A 104 5.86 -10.97 8.69
N MET A 105 4.64 -11.46 8.88
CA MET A 105 3.79 -11.07 10.02
C MET A 105 4.28 -11.61 11.38
N GLY A 106 5.31 -12.47 11.38
CA GLY A 106 5.77 -13.17 12.58
C GLY A 106 4.72 -14.13 13.16
N LEU A 107 3.77 -14.60 12.34
CA LEU A 107 2.79 -15.63 12.70
C LEU A 107 3.46 -17.00 12.83
N PHE A 108 4.43 -17.26 11.96
CA PHE A 108 5.05 -18.56 11.82
C PHE A 108 5.78 -19.04 13.08
N THR A 109 6.26 -18.13 13.94
CA THR A 109 6.85 -18.49 15.23
C THR A 109 5.83 -19.12 16.17
N THR A 110 4.71 -18.46 16.40
CA THR A 110 3.64 -19.00 17.24
C THR A 110 3.04 -20.28 16.65
N ILE A 111 2.89 -20.36 15.33
CA ILE A 111 2.43 -21.59 14.67
C ILE A 111 3.38 -22.77 14.98
N ARG A 112 4.70 -22.58 14.85
CA ARG A 112 5.67 -23.64 15.16
C ARG A 112 5.66 -24.04 16.64
N GLU A 113 5.42 -23.10 17.55
CA GLU A 113 5.26 -23.38 18.98
C GLU A 113 4.03 -24.24 19.26
N LEU A 114 2.90 -23.98 18.58
CA LEU A 114 1.70 -24.81 18.70
C LEU A 114 1.96 -26.25 18.25
N PHE A 115 2.64 -26.45 17.11
CA PHE A 115 2.99 -27.79 16.62
C PHE A 115 3.95 -28.53 17.56
N ALA A 116 4.94 -27.83 18.14
CA ALA A 116 5.82 -28.41 19.15
C ALA A 116 5.11 -28.72 20.48
N GLY A 117 3.96 -28.09 20.74
CA GLY A 117 3.13 -28.31 21.91
C GLY A 117 2.28 -29.58 21.86
N VAL A 118 2.07 -30.17 20.68
CA VAL A 118 1.24 -31.37 20.46
C VAL A 118 1.87 -32.59 21.17
N PRO A 119 1.08 -33.48 21.83
CA PRO A 119 1.62 -34.61 22.59
C PRO A 119 2.58 -35.50 21.80
N GLU A 120 2.23 -35.82 20.55
CA GLU A 120 3.03 -36.64 19.64
C GLU A 120 4.39 -35.99 19.32
N ALA A 121 4.41 -34.66 19.16
CA ALA A 121 5.65 -33.92 18.95
C ALA A 121 6.54 -33.95 20.20
N ARG A 122 5.94 -33.79 21.39
CA ARG A 122 6.66 -33.86 22.68
C ARG A 122 7.25 -35.25 22.93
N LEU A 123 6.49 -36.32 22.67
CA LEU A 123 6.96 -37.69 22.80
C LEU A 123 8.16 -37.99 21.90
N ARG A 124 8.20 -37.41 20.69
CA ARG A 124 9.32 -37.52 19.74
C ARG A 124 10.47 -36.53 20.01
N GLY A 125 10.36 -35.70 21.05
CA GLY A 125 11.37 -34.67 21.38
C GLY A 125 11.46 -33.53 20.37
N TYR A 126 10.40 -33.25 19.60
CA TYR A 126 10.41 -32.23 18.57
C TYR A 126 10.15 -30.84 19.16
N GLY A 127 11.16 -29.98 19.10
CA GLY A 127 11.01 -28.55 19.39
C GLY A 127 10.50 -27.73 18.20
N PRO A 128 10.26 -26.41 18.37
CA PRO A 128 9.79 -25.52 17.30
C PRO A 128 10.73 -25.45 16.07
N GLY A 129 11.99 -25.82 16.23
CA GLY A 129 12.97 -25.92 15.14
C GLY A 129 12.63 -27.03 14.13
N ARG A 130 12.03 -28.16 14.58
CA ARG A 130 11.60 -29.23 13.68
C ARG A 130 10.56 -28.73 12.66
N PHE A 131 9.75 -27.77 13.06
CA PHE A 131 8.67 -27.18 12.27
C PHE A 131 9.10 -25.95 11.47
N SER A 132 10.39 -25.61 11.45
CA SER A 132 10.91 -24.50 10.65
C SER A 132 11.52 -25.03 9.35
N PHE A 133 11.01 -24.55 8.21
CA PHE A 133 11.61 -24.85 6.90
C PHE A 133 12.97 -24.15 6.70
N ASN A 134 13.35 -23.22 7.57
CA ASN A 134 14.62 -22.46 7.45
C ASN A 134 15.83 -23.18 8.08
N VAL A 135 15.60 -24.20 8.91
CA VAL A 135 16.67 -24.88 9.66
C VAL A 135 16.69 -26.38 9.37
N LYS A 136 17.88 -26.99 9.48
CA LYS A 136 18.02 -28.45 9.36
C LYS A 136 17.22 -29.15 10.46
N GLY A 137 16.67 -30.32 10.14
CA GLY A 137 15.91 -31.14 11.09
C GLY A 137 14.63 -31.67 10.46
N GLY A 138 13.59 -30.84 10.37
CA GLY A 138 12.30 -31.24 9.79
C GLY A 138 12.03 -30.74 8.37
N ARG A 139 12.85 -29.83 7.84
CA ARG A 139 12.73 -29.38 6.44
C ARG A 139 13.08 -30.49 5.45
N CYS A 140 12.66 -30.34 4.21
CA CYS A 140 13.16 -31.14 3.10
C CYS A 140 14.61 -30.75 2.79
N GLU A 141 15.56 -31.69 2.88
CA GLU A 141 16.96 -31.39 2.59
C GLU A 141 17.26 -31.26 1.09
N ASN A 142 16.43 -31.84 0.21
CA ASN A 142 16.61 -31.75 -1.24
C ASN A 142 16.46 -30.30 -1.75
N CYS A 143 15.39 -29.60 -1.36
CA CYS A 143 15.18 -28.18 -1.68
C CYS A 143 15.64 -27.24 -0.56
N LYS A 144 16.31 -27.75 0.48
CA LYS A 144 16.72 -26.99 1.67
C LYS A 144 15.58 -26.16 2.29
N GLY A 145 14.34 -26.67 2.20
CA GLY A 145 13.13 -26.05 2.73
C GLY A 145 12.43 -25.03 1.84
N ASP A 146 12.93 -24.76 0.63
CA ASP A 146 12.31 -23.77 -0.27
C ASP A 146 11.01 -24.30 -0.90
N GLY A 147 10.89 -25.63 -1.04
CA GLY A 147 9.76 -26.30 -1.69
C GLY A 147 9.81 -26.26 -3.22
N ILE A 148 10.66 -25.39 -3.76
CA ILE A 148 10.95 -25.24 -5.18
C ILE A 148 12.47 -25.31 -5.39
N LEU A 149 12.87 -25.68 -6.60
CA LEU A 149 14.25 -25.69 -7.07
C LEU A 149 14.38 -24.61 -8.15
N LYS A 150 15.40 -23.78 -8.02
CA LYS A 150 15.74 -22.75 -9.00
C LYS A 150 16.61 -23.38 -10.09
N ILE A 151 16.16 -23.30 -11.34
CA ILE A 151 16.90 -23.73 -12.52
C ILE A 151 17.45 -22.47 -13.18
N GLU A 152 18.77 -22.36 -13.19
CA GLU A 152 19.46 -21.25 -13.85
C GLU A 152 19.41 -21.42 -15.37
N MET A 153 18.93 -20.38 -16.04
CA MET A 153 18.80 -20.33 -17.49
C MET A 153 19.75 -19.28 -18.03
N GLN A 154 20.54 -19.61 -19.06
CA GLN A 154 21.61 -18.71 -19.54
C GLN A 154 21.10 -17.41 -20.19
N PHE A 155 19.95 -17.48 -20.86
CA PHE A 155 19.40 -16.37 -21.67
C PHE A 155 17.97 -15.99 -21.29
N LEU A 156 17.37 -16.72 -20.35
CA LEU A 156 15.99 -16.52 -19.91
C LEU A 156 15.99 -16.25 -18.40
N PRO A 157 14.94 -15.61 -17.87
CA PRO A 157 14.73 -15.54 -16.44
C PRO A 157 14.75 -16.94 -15.83
N ASP A 158 15.36 -17.06 -14.64
CA ASP A 158 15.44 -18.32 -13.91
C ASP A 158 14.05 -18.92 -13.67
N VAL A 159 13.95 -20.23 -13.85
CA VAL A 159 12.68 -20.95 -13.70
C VAL A 159 12.66 -21.65 -12.34
N TYR A 160 11.52 -21.60 -11.67
CA TYR A 160 11.30 -22.31 -10.43
C TYR A 160 10.43 -23.53 -10.67
N VAL A 161 10.94 -24.71 -10.30
CA VAL A 161 10.22 -25.98 -10.43
C VAL A 161 9.91 -26.54 -9.05
N THR A 162 8.71 -27.07 -8.85
CA THR A 162 8.32 -27.71 -7.59
C THR A 162 9.27 -28.85 -7.25
N CYS A 163 9.75 -28.90 -6.01
CA CYS A 163 10.66 -29.96 -5.56
C CYS A 163 9.97 -31.32 -5.63
N GLU A 164 10.55 -32.27 -6.35
CA GLU A 164 9.96 -33.60 -6.59
C GLU A 164 9.88 -34.45 -5.32
N VAL A 165 10.81 -34.26 -4.37
CA VAL A 165 10.90 -35.04 -3.12
C VAL A 165 9.80 -34.67 -2.15
N CYS A 166 9.65 -33.38 -1.82
CA CYS A 166 8.62 -32.94 -0.88
C CYS A 166 7.33 -32.50 -1.57
N LYS A 167 7.29 -32.47 -2.90
CA LYS A 167 6.14 -32.01 -3.71
C LYS A 167 5.64 -30.63 -3.28
N GLY A 168 6.57 -29.68 -3.09
CA GLY A 168 6.24 -28.33 -2.63
C GLY A 168 6.04 -28.17 -1.12
N LYS A 169 5.84 -29.26 -0.35
CA LYS A 169 5.51 -29.18 1.08
C LYS A 169 6.60 -28.63 2.00
N ARG A 170 7.83 -28.44 1.53
CA ARG A 170 8.99 -27.88 2.28
C ARG A 170 9.52 -28.72 3.46
N TYR A 171 8.84 -29.79 3.86
CA TYR A 171 9.20 -30.62 5.02
C TYR A 171 9.49 -32.08 4.64
N ASN A 172 10.19 -32.79 5.53
CA ASN A 172 10.31 -34.25 5.48
C ASN A 172 9.06 -34.94 6.03
N ARG A 173 8.97 -36.25 5.79
CA ARG A 173 7.80 -37.05 6.14
C ARG A 173 7.51 -37.04 7.64
N GLU A 174 8.55 -37.16 8.46
CA GLU A 174 8.39 -37.28 9.92
C GLU A 174 7.88 -35.98 10.56
N ALA A 175 8.22 -34.82 9.99
CA ALA A 175 7.65 -33.54 10.44
C ALA A 175 6.17 -33.40 10.02
N LEU A 176 5.79 -33.94 8.87
CA LEU A 176 4.41 -33.89 8.36
C LEU A 176 3.46 -34.86 9.06
N GLU A 177 3.97 -35.84 9.80
CA GLU A 177 3.16 -36.76 10.62
C GLU A 177 2.57 -36.10 11.87
N ILE A 178 3.10 -34.95 12.29
CA ILE A 178 2.57 -34.21 13.43
C ILE A 178 1.41 -33.34 12.95
N HIS A 179 0.25 -33.52 13.58
CA HIS A 179 -0.97 -32.81 13.22
C HIS A 179 -1.45 -31.92 14.38
N PHE A 180 -1.74 -30.66 14.08
CA PHE A 180 -2.47 -29.77 14.97
C PHE A 180 -3.89 -29.64 14.42
N LYS A 181 -4.91 -29.98 15.23
CA LYS A 181 -6.33 -30.04 14.79
C LYS A 181 -6.53 -30.81 13.47
N GLY A 182 -5.85 -31.94 13.31
CA GLY A 182 -5.95 -32.80 12.12
C GLY A 182 -5.22 -32.27 10.86
N ARG A 183 -4.39 -31.22 10.98
CA ARG A 183 -3.65 -30.63 9.85
C ARG A 183 -2.15 -30.65 10.13
N SER A 184 -1.35 -31.05 9.14
CA SER A 184 0.11 -30.91 9.21
C SER A 184 0.53 -29.45 9.06
N ILE A 185 1.79 -29.14 9.34
CA ILE A 185 2.28 -27.77 9.20
C ILE A 185 2.28 -27.29 7.74
N ALA A 186 2.48 -28.20 6.78
CA ALA A 186 2.36 -27.86 5.37
C ALA A 186 0.91 -27.53 5.02
N ASP A 187 -0.07 -28.29 5.51
CA ASP A 187 -1.49 -28.02 5.25
C ASP A 187 -1.90 -26.66 5.83
N VAL A 188 -1.37 -26.29 7.00
CA VAL A 188 -1.61 -24.96 7.59
C VAL A 188 -1.01 -23.84 6.73
N LEU A 189 0.19 -24.04 6.16
CA LEU A 189 0.80 -23.05 5.26
C LEU A 189 0.07 -22.93 3.92
N GLU A 190 -0.63 -23.98 3.48
CA GLU A 190 -1.48 -23.98 2.29
C GLU A 190 -2.89 -23.42 2.56
N MET A 191 -3.25 -23.10 3.80
CA MET A 191 -4.53 -22.41 4.07
C MET A 191 -4.48 -20.97 3.54
N THR A 192 -5.60 -20.55 2.96
CA THR A 192 -5.86 -19.13 2.74
C THR A 192 -5.94 -18.39 4.08
N ILE A 193 -5.69 -17.08 4.07
CA ILE A 193 -5.80 -16.25 5.29
C ILE A 193 -7.21 -16.35 5.90
N ALA A 194 -8.26 -16.43 5.09
CA ALA A 194 -9.62 -16.61 5.56
C ALA A 194 -9.82 -17.96 6.30
N GLU A 195 -9.37 -19.07 5.72
CA GLU A 195 -9.44 -20.39 6.37
C GLU A 195 -8.59 -20.44 7.65
N ALA A 196 -7.40 -19.84 7.61
CA ALA A 196 -6.52 -19.76 8.77
C ALA A 196 -7.15 -18.96 9.91
N LEU A 197 -7.88 -17.88 9.61
CA LEU A 197 -8.56 -17.05 10.60
C LEU A 197 -9.58 -17.86 11.39
N GLU A 198 -10.37 -18.69 10.71
CA GLU A 198 -11.32 -19.61 11.35
C GLU A 198 -10.59 -20.71 12.13
N PHE A 199 -9.57 -21.33 11.52
CA PHE A 199 -8.81 -22.43 12.11
C PHE A 199 -8.11 -22.04 13.43
N PHE A 200 -7.58 -20.81 13.50
CA PHE A 200 -6.90 -20.25 14.67
C PHE A 200 -7.78 -19.36 15.55
N SER A 201 -9.10 -19.43 15.43
CA SER A 201 -10.06 -18.70 16.29
C SER A 201 -9.83 -18.85 17.79
N ALA A 202 -9.33 -20.01 18.24
CA ALA A 202 -8.99 -20.27 19.64
C ALA A 202 -7.59 -19.75 20.08
N VAL A 203 -6.86 -19.07 19.21
CA VAL A 203 -5.50 -18.56 19.47
C VAL A 203 -5.47 -17.04 19.23
N PRO A 204 -5.85 -16.21 20.24
CA PRO A 204 -6.07 -14.78 20.05
C PRO A 204 -4.88 -14.02 19.43
N LYS A 205 -3.64 -14.38 19.83
CA LYS A 205 -2.41 -13.77 19.28
C LYS A 205 -2.25 -13.98 17.78
N VAL A 206 -2.65 -15.14 17.27
CA VAL A 206 -2.59 -15.49 15.85
C VAL A 206 -3.78 -14.87 15.12
N GLN A 207 -4.97 -15.02 15.69
CA GLN A 207 -6.21 -14.48 15.14
C GLN A 207 -6.13 -12.96 14.90
N ALA A 208 -5.62 -12.18 15.87
CA ALA A 208 -5.50 -10.73 15.73
C ALA A 208 -4.65 -10.32 14.50
N LYS A 209 -3.54 -11.02 14.25
CA LYS A 209 -2.67 -10.77 13.09
C LYS A 209 -3.26 -11.29 11.77
N LEU A 210 -4.03 -12.38 11.81
CA LEU A 210 -4.75 -12.86 10.63
C LEU A 210 -5.90 -11.91 10.27
N GLN A 211 -6.57 -11.33 11.26
CA GLN A 211 -7.62 -10.34 11.06
C GLN A 211 -7.08 -9.10 10.34
N THR A 212 -5.88 -8.61 10.70
CA THR A 212 -5.30 -7.47 9.98
C THR A 212 -5.01 -7.78 8.52
N LEU A 213 -4.56 -9.01 8.19
CA LEU A 213 -4.38 -9.45 6.80
C LEU A 213 -5.72 -9.58 6.06
N TYR A 214 -6.76 -10.06 6.73
CA TYR A 214 -8.10 -10.17 6.17
C TYR A 214 -8.70 -8.80 5.88
N ASP A 215 -8.59 -7.86 6.82
CA ASP A 215 -9.11 -6.48 6.72
C ASP A 215 -8.51 -5.71 5.54
N VAL A 216 -7.22 -5.93 5.23
CA VAL A 216 -6.56 -5.31 4.06
C VAL A 216 -6.92 -6.02 2.74
N GLY A 217 -7.81 -7.01 2.77
CA GLY A 217 -8.32 -7.70 1.58
C GLY A 217 -7.47 -8.86 1.09
N LEU A 218 -6.57 -9.42 1.92
CA LEU A 218 -5.73 -10.56 1.54
C LEU A 218 -6.32 -11.93 1.93
N GLY A 219 -7.63 -12.00 2.20
CA GLY A 219 -8.28 -13.25 2.64
C GLY A 219 -8.05 -14.46 1.73
N TYR A 220 -7.81 -14.23 0.43
CA TYR A 220 -7.58 -15.27 -0.58
C TYR A 220 -6.11 -15.74 -0.68
N VAL A 221 -5.16 -15.01 -0.10
CA VAL A 221 -3.73 -15.33 -0.20
C VAL A 221 -3.39 -16.46 0.78
N HIS A 222 -2.57 -17.42 0.36
CA HIS A 222 -2.13 -18.51 1.23
C HIS A 222 -1.05 -18.06 2.22
N LEU A 223 -1.08 -18.58 3.45
CA LEU A 223 -0.12 -18.22 4.51
C LEU A 223 1.35 -18.44 4.10
N GLY A 224 1.61 -19.54 3.41
CA GLY A 224 2.92 -19.97 2.94
C GLY A 224 3.29 -19.50 1.53
N GLN A 225 2.44 -18.70 0.87
CA GLN A 225 2.66 -18.22 -0.49
C GLN A 225 4.00 -17.49 -0.59
N PRO A 226 4.91 -17.93 -1.47
CA PRO A 226 6.21 -17.28 -1.65
C PRO A 226 6.07 -15.78 -1.91
N ALA A 227 6.91 -14.96 -1.26
CA ALA A 227 6.95 -13.52 -1.48
C ALA A 227 7.26 -13.14 -2.94
N THR A 228 8.02 -13.99 -3.64
CA THR A 228 8.37 -13.81 -5.05
C THR A 228 7.18 -13.98 -6.00
N THR A 229 6.07 -14.55 -5.54
CA THR A 229 4.84 -14.74 -6.31
C THR A 229 3.73 -13.80 -5.89
N LEU A 230 3.99 -12.86 -4.97
CA LEU A 230 3.04 -11.82 -4.62
C LEU A 230 3.14 -10.66 -5.61
N SER A 231 2.00 -10.10 -5.99
CA SER A 231 1.93 -8.82 -6.69
C SER A 231 2.45 -7.69 -5.81
N GLY A 232 2.86 -6.57 -6.42
CA GLY A 232 3.30 -5.37 -5.69
C GLY A 232 2.25 -4.88 -4.68
N GLY A 233 0.97 -4.86 -5.08
CA GLY A 233 -0.15 -4.49 -4.21
C GLY A 233 -0.41 -5.48 -3.07
N GLU A 234 -0.20 -6.79 -3.28
CA GLU A 234 -0.26 -7.78 -2.18
C GLU A 234 0.89 -7.59 -1.20
N ALA A 235 2.12 -7.42 -1.69
CA ALA A 235 3.29 -7.16 -0.86
C ALA A 235 3.09 -5.90 0.00
N GLN A 236 2.60 -4.81 -0.60
CA GLN A 236 2.28 -3.57 0.10
C GLN A 236 1.25 -3.79 1.21
N ARG A 237 0.16 -4.52 0.93
CA ARG A 237 -0.88 -4.83 1.93
C ARG A 237 -0.36 -5.72 3.07
N VAL A 238 0.57 -6.63 2.82
CA VAL A 238 1.25 -7.40 3.88
C VAL A 238 2.08 -6.48 4.79
N LYS A 239 2.82 -5.52 4.23
CA LYS A 239 3.57 -4.51 5.01
C LYS A 239 2.63 -3.67 5.87
N LEU A 240 1.54 -3.18 5.28
CA LEU A 240 0.52 -2.39 5.98
C LEU A 240 -0.10 -3.18 7.14
N SER A 241 -0.49 -4.44 6.90
CA SER A 241 -1.02 -5.33 7.93
C SER A 241 -0.03 -5.56 9.08
N THR A 242 1.26 -5.66 8.76
CA THR A 242 2.33 -5.81 9.77
C THR A 242 2.35 -4.61 10.71
N GLU A 243 2.20 -3.41 10.18
CA GLU A 243 2.20 -2.19 10.99
C GLU A 243 0.92 -2.01 11.81
N LEU A 244 -0.25 -2.37 11.26
CA LEU A 244 -1.51 -2.39 12.03
C LEU A 244 -1.44 -3.36 13.22
N SER A 245 -0.70 -4.45 13.08
CA SER A 245 -0.55 -5.44 14.16
C SER A 245 0.37 -4.98 15.29
N ARG A 246 1.13 -3.89 15.10
CA ARG A 246 2.04 -3.32 16.09
C ARG A 246 1.30 -2.32 16.97
N ARG A 247 1.75 -2.19 18.22
CA ARG A 247 1.22 -1.18 19.14
C ARG A 247 1.62 0.21 18.61
N ALA A 248 0.63 1.07 18.37
CA ALA A 248 0.88 2.44 17.95
C ALA A 248 1.61 3.22 19.05
N THR A 249 2.63 4.00 18.67
CA THR A 249 3.24 5.02 19.52
C THR A 249 2.45 6.33 19.50
N GLY A 250 1.56 6.49 18.50
CA GLY A 250 0.86 7.75 18.20
C GLY A 250 1.79 8.83 17.64
N ARG A 251 3.03 8.46 17.29
CA ARG A 251 4.09 9.37 16.80
C ARG A 251 4.83 8.77 15.61
N THR A 252 4.21 7.81 14.94
CA THR A 252 4.77 7.19 13.73
C THR A 252 4.32 7.96 12.48
N LEU A 253 5.25 8.16 11.55
CA LEU A 253 4.97 8.68 10.21
C LEU A 253 4.97 7.52 9.20
N TYR A 254 3.85 7.35 8.49
CA TYR A 254 3.72 6.42 7.38
C TYR A 254 3.80 7.18 6.07
N VAL A 255 4.63 6.71 5.13
CA VAL A 255 4.73 7.24 3.78
C VAL A 255 4.35 6.15 2.79
N LEU A 256 3.40 6.42 1.89
CA LEU A 256 2.95 5.49 0.87
C LEU A 256 3.03 6.13 -0.50
N ASP A 257 3.66 5.43 -1.45
CA ASP A 257 3.70 5.86 -2.85
C ASP A 257 2.66 5.07 -3.67
N GLU A 258 1.72 5.80 -4.26
CA GLU A 258 0.59 5.32 -5.07
C GLU A 258 -0.03 3.99 -4.59
N PRO A 259 -0.54 3.94 -3.35
CA PRO A 259 -1.04 2.70 -2.75
C PRO A 259 -2.32 2.16 -3.42
N THR A 260 -2.96 2.94 -4.31
CA THR A 260 -4.13 2.47 -5.07
C THR A 260 -3.80 1.90 -6.45
N THR A 261 -2.54 1.93 -6.89
CA THR A 261 -2.16 1.42 -8.20
C THR A 261 -2.49 -0.07 -8.33
N GLY A 262 -3.32 -0.40 -9.32
CA GLY A 262 -3.78 -1.76 -9.60
C GLY A 262 -4.89 -2.29 -8.69
N LEU A 263 -5.49 -1.46 -7.83
CA LEU A 263 -6.61 -1.86 -6.97
C LEU A 263 -7.97 -1.55 -7.61
N HIS A 264 -8.92 -2.47 -7.40
CA HIS A 264 -10.32 -2.22 -7.73
C HIS A 264 -10.94 -1.22 -6.74
N PHE A 265 -11.96 -0.47 -7.14
CA PHE A 265 -12.60 0.57 -6.30
C PHE A 265 -13.04 0.07 -4.92
N ALA A 266 -13.58 -1.16 -4.85
CA ALA A 266 -13.98 -1.77 -3.58
C ALA A 266 -12.79 -2.05 -2.63
N ASP A 267 -11.59 -2.28 -3.16
CA ASP A 267 -10.39 -2.51 -2.37
C ASP A 267 -9.71 -1.20 -1.97
N VAL A 268 -9.84 -0.14 -2.80
CA VAL A 268 -9.46 1.23 -2.42
C VAL A 268 -10.21 1.66 -1.16
N GLU A 269 -11.51 1.35 -1.05
CA GLU A 269 -12.29 1.68 0.14
C GLU A 269 -11.77 0.97 1.40
N LYS A 270 -11.46 -0.33 1.33
CA LYS A 270 -10.88 -1.08 2.45
C LYS A 270 -9.51 -0.54 2.85
N LEU A 271 -8.67 -0.21 1.87
CA LEU A 271 -7.37 0.41 2.10
C LEU A 271 -7.52 1.76 2.81
N LEU A 272 -8.43 2.62 2.36
CA LEU A 272 -8.71 3.90 3.00
C LEU A 272 -9.17 3.73 4.44
N GLN A 273 -10.06 2.77 4.73
CA GLN A 273 -10.49 2.45 6.10
C GLN A 273 -9.29 2.07 6.97
N VAL A 274 -8.39 1.26 6.45
CA VAL A 274 -7.16 0.85 7.14
C VAL A 274 -6.25 2.06 7.42
N LEU A 275 -6.00 2.91 6.43
CA LEU A 275 -5.11 4.07 6.59
C LEU A 275 -5.71 5.10 7.56
N HIS A 276 -7.03 5.32 7.53
CA HIS A 276 -7.67 6.18 8.51
C HIS A 276 -7.58 5.61 9.93
N ARG A 277 -7.67 4.29 10.13
CA ARG A 277 -7.41 3.67 11.45
C ARG A 277 -6.00 3.96 11.98
N LEU A 278 -4.99 4.04 11.11
CA LEU A 278 -3.63 4.43 11.53
C LEU A 278 -3.60 5.87 12.04
N VAL A 279 -4.29 6.78 11.35
CA VAL A 279 -4.39 8.20 11.75
C VAL A 279 -5.20 8.36 13.04
N ASP A 280 -6.29 7.61 13.20
CA ASP A 280 -7.12 7.62 14.41
C ASP A 280 -6.36 7.11 15.64
N ALA A 281 -5.34 6.26 15.45
CA ALA A 281 -4.41 5.85 16.49
C ALA A 281 -3.34 6.93 16.84
N GLY A 282 -3.46 8.14 16.28
CA GLY A 282 -2.58 9.30 16.51
C GLY A 282 -1.41 9.43 15.53
N ASN A 283 -1.24 8.48 14.61
CA ASN A 283 -0.14 8.52 13.65
C ASN A 283 -0.41 9.52 12.51
N THR A 284 0.62 9.77 11.71
CA THR A 284 0.49 10.60 10.49
C THR A 284 0.67 9.71 9.27
N VAL A 285 -0.17 9.87 8.26
CA VAL A 285 -0.08 9.12 7.00
C VAL A 285 0.07 10.13 5.87
N ILE A 286 1.16 10.02 5.11
CA ILE A 286 1.40 10.76 3.86
C ILE A 286 1.24 9.78 2.71
N VAL A 287 0.34 10.09 1.79
CA VAL A 287 0.16 9.33 0.54
C VAL A 287 0.54 10.20 -0.65
N ILE A 288 1.32 9.66 -1.58
CA ILE A 288 1.49 10.23 -2.92
C ILE A 288 0.41 9.60 -3.78
N GLU A 289 -0.51 10.42 -4.29
CA GLU A 289 -1.66 9.89 -5.02
C GLU A 289 -2.09 10.81 -6.17
N HIS A 290 -2.69 10.17 -7.17
CA HIS A 290 -3.42 10.82 -8.26
C HIS A 290 -4.90 10.40 -8.27
N ASN A 291 -5.28 9.39 -7.48
CA ASN A 291 -6.66 8.94 -7.37
C ASN A 291 -7.51 9.92 -6.54
N LEU A 292 -8.47 10.55 -7.18
CA LEU A 292 -9.37 11.53 -6.56
C LEU A 292 -10.25 10.92 -5.45
N ASP A 293 -10.50 9.60 -5.49
CA ASP A 293 -11.22 8.92 -4.42
C ASP A 293 -10.44 8.87 -3.11
N VAL A 294 -9.09 8.90 -3.18
CA VAL A 294 -8.21 9.01 -2.02
C VAL A 294 -8.00 10.47 -1.63
N ILE A 295 -7.70 11.33 -2.62
CA ILE A 295 -7.39 12.75 -2.37
C ILE A 295 -8.56 13.45 -1.67
N LYS A 296 -9.81 13.15 -2.04
CA LYS A 296 -11.00 13.76 -1.42
C LYS A 296 -11.18 13.39 0.05
N THR A 297 -10.61 12.27 0.51
CA THR A 297 -10.70 11.82 1.91
C THR A 297 -9.58 12.34 2.78
N ALA A 298 -8.60 13.04 2.21
CA ALA A 298 -7.48 13.58 2.95
C ALA A 298 -7.89 14.74 3.88
N ASP A 299 -7.22 14.84 5.02
CA ASP A 299 -7.38 15.96 5.94
C ASP A 299 -6.61 17.19 5.45
N HIS A 300 -5.47 16.97 4.78
CA HIS A 300 -4.61 18.01 4.22
C HIS A 300 -4.05 17.57 2.85
N ILE A 301 -3.91 18.50 1.92
CA ILE A 301 -3.30 18.29 0.61
C ILE A 301 -2.10 19.22 0.46
N VAL A 302 -1.02 18.71 -0.13
CA VAL A 302 0.08 19.49 -0.70
C VAL A 302 0.10 19.26 -2.21
N ASP A 303 -0.30 20.26 -3.00
CA ASP A 303 -0.42 20.13 -4.45
C ASP A 303 0.80 20.70 -5.17
N LEU A 304 1.48 19.87 -5.97
CA LEU A 304 2.66 20.25 -6.74
C LEU A 304 2.36 20.45 -8.22
N GLY A 305 3.00 21.44 -8.82
CA GLY A 305 2.86 21.74 -10.24
C GLY A 305 3.69 22.96 -10.66
N PRO A 306 3.17 23.80 -11.57
CA PRO A 306 1.88 23.67 -12.28
C PRO A 306 1.88 22.53 -13.31
N ASP A 307 3.06 22.15 -13.81
CA ASP A 307 3.27 21.12 -14.83
C ASP A 307 4.26 20.05 -14.36
N GLY A 308 4.57 19.08 -15.23
CA GLY A 308 5.66 18.13 -15.03
C GLY A 308 7.02 18.64 -15.50
N GLY A 309 8.09 17.98 -15.03
CA GLY A 309 9.47 18.23 -15.48
C GLY A 309 9.97 19.60 -15.06
N LEU A 310 10.70 20.29 -15.95
CA LEU A 310 11.28 21.61 -15.65
C LEU A 310 10.24 22.70 -15.35
N ARG A 311 8.99 22.53 -15.78
CA ARG A 311 7.90 23.49 -15.48
C ARG A 311 7.14 23.15 -14.19
N GLY A 312 7.55 22.11 -13.47
CA GLY A 312 7.01 21.72 -12.18
C GLY A 312 7.83 22.24 -11.00
N GLY A 313 7.72 21.52 -9.89
CA GLY A 313 8.54 21.71 -8.70
C GLY A 313 8.12 22.86 -7.79
N GLN A 314 6.93 23.42 -7.98
CA GLN A 314 6.35 24.46 -7.12
C GLN A 314 5.14 23.93 -6.36
N ILE A 315 4.90 24.47 -5.17
CA ILE A 315 3.66 24.24 -4.43
C ILE A 315 2.61 25.20 -4.97
N ILE A 316 1.53 24.66 -5.51
CA ILE A 316 0.44 25.45 -6.10
C ILE A 316 -0.62 25.78 -5.05
N ALA A 317 -0.93 24.82 -4.19
CA ALA A 317 -1.92 24.96 -3.14
C ALA A 317 -1.62 24.03 -1.98
N THR A 318 -1.97 24.46 -0.77
CA THR A 318 -1.97 23.64 0.43
C THR A 318 -3.24 23.89 1.25
N GLY A 319 -3.67 22.90 2.02
CA GLY A 319 -4.84 23.00 2.87
C GLY A 319 -5.79 21.82 2.74
N THR A 320 -7.03 22.00 3.17
CA THR A 320 -8.09 21.00 3.00
C THR A 320 -8.43 20.79 1.52
N PRO A 321 -8.97 19.61 1.13
CA PRO A 321 -9.53 19.38 -0.20
C PRO A 321 -10.44 20.50 -0.72
N GLU A 322 -11.29 21.08 0.13
CA GLU A 322 -12.17 22.19 -0.26
C GLU A 322 -11.39 23.47 -0.57
N GLN A 323 -10.33 23.76 0.20
CA GLN A 323 -9.46 24.92 -0.07
C GLN A 323 -8.69 24.73 -1.37
N VAL A 324 -8.08 23.55 -1.58
CA VAL A 324 -7.35 23.24 -2.82
C VAL A 324 -8.27 23.24 -4.04
N ALA A 325 -9.52 22.80 -3.90
CA ALA A 325 -10.53 22.86 -4.96
C ALA A 325 -10.87 24.30 -5.44
N THR A 326 -10.52 25.32 -4.65
CA THR A 326 -10.72 26.74 -5.02
C THR A 326 -9.45 27.43 -5.54
N ALA A 327 -8.30 26.74 -5.48
CA ALA A 327 -7.01 27.31 -5.83
C ALA A 327 -6.85 27.45 -7.35
N ARG A 328 -6.54 28.66 -7.82
CA ARG A 328 -6.32 28.91 -9.25
C ARG A 328 -5.00 28.30 -9.70
N GLY A 329 -5.02 27.58 -10.82
CA GLY A 329 -3.83 26.95 -11.41
C GLY A 329 -3.50 25.57 -10.85
N SER A 330 -4.27 25.06 -9.88
CA SER A 330 -4.17 23.69 -9.39
C SER A 330 -4.96 22.76 -10.32
N ALA A 331 -4.26 21.97 -11.13
CA ALA A 331 -4.90 20.93 -11.93
C ALA A 331 -5.67 19.96 -11.02
N THR A 332 -5.11 19.59 -9.86
CA THR A 332 -5.81 18.75 -8.87
C THR A 332 -7.09 19.42 -8.39
N GLY A 333 -7.05 20.71 -8.06
CA GLY A 333 -8.20 21.48 -7.58
C GLY A 333 -9.36 21.48 -8.58
N ASP A 334 -9.07 21.67 -9.87
CA ASP A 334 -10.08 21.70 -10.94
C ASP A 334 -10.90 20.40 -11.01
N TYR A 335 -10.24 19.24 -10.93
CA TYR A 335 -10.94 17.95 -10.93
C TYR A 335 -11.57 17.62 -9.57
N LEU A 336 -10.89 17.96 -8.47
CA LEU A 336 -11.35 17.71 -7.12
C LEU A 336 -12.67 18.46 -6.82
N ALA A 337 -12.80 19.70 -7.31
CA ALA A 337 -14.03 20.49 -7.18
C ALA A 337 -15.26 19.75 -7.74
N ARG A 338 -15.11 19.06 -8.88
CA ARG A 338 -16.19 18.29 -9.52
C ARG A 338 -16.59 17.09 -8.67
N VAL A 339 -15.59 16.35 -8.16
CA VAL A 339 -15.80 15.18 -7.31
C VAL A 339 -16.48 15.56 -5.99
N LEU A 340 -16.08 16.67 -5.37
CA LEU A 340 -16.69 17.17 -4.13
C LEU A 340 -18.15 17.60 -4.33
N ARG A 341 -18.51 18.09 -5.53
CA ARG A 341 -19.91 18.40 -5.91
C ARG A 341 -20.74 17.16 -6.29
N GLY A 342 -20.15 15.96 -6.29
CA GLY A 342 -20.82 14.73 -6.71
C GLY A 342 -21.06 14.65 -8.22
N GLU A 343 -20.34 15.45 -9.02
CA GLU A 343 -20.43 15.36 -10.47
C GLU A 343 -19.71 14.09 -10.97
N PRO A 344 -20.29 13.34 -11.91
CA PRO A 344 -19.59 12.23 -12.53
C PRO A 344 -18.35 12.74 -13.27
N LEU A 345 -17.19 12.18 -12.92
CA LEU A 345 -15.98 12.29 -13.73
C LEU A 345 -16.22 11.49 -15.01
N VAL A 346 -16.63 12.17 -16.08
CA VAL A 346 -16.79 11.54 -17.38
C VAL A 346 -15.42 10.98 -17.81
N PRO A 347 -15.30 9.67 -18.08
CA PRO A 347 -14.06 9.10 -18.59
C PRO A 347 -13.66 9.81 -19.88
N LEU A 348 -12.36 10.03 -20.08
CA LEU A 348 -11.83 10.58 -21.34
C LEU A 348 -12.24 9.77 -22.57
N SER A 349 -12.64 8.50 -22.42
CA SER A 349 -13.20 7.68 -23.49
C SER A 349 -14.53 8.17 -24.04
N ASP A 350 -15.29 8.93 -23.24
CA ASP A 350 -16.61 9.45 -23.60
C ASP A 350 -16.54 10.92 -24.06
N VAL A 351 -15.34 11.52 -24.01
CA VAL A 351 -15.06 12.82 -24.61
C VAL A 351 -14.74 12.57 -26.08
N THR A 352 -15.73 12.78 -26.95
CA THR A 352 -15.46 12.83 -28.39
C THR A 352 -14.45 13.97 -28.64
N PHE A 353 -13.33 13.67 -29.30
CA PHE A 353 -12.34 14.65 -29.76
C PHE A 353 -12.90 15.56 -30.87
N ALA A 354 -14.08 16.15 -30.69
CA ALA A 354 -14.78 16.91 -31.71
C ALA A 354 -14.61 18.43 -31.58
N GLU A 355 -13.96 18.95 -30.53
CA GLU A 355 -13.91 20.42 -30.31
C GLU A 355 -12.51 21.05 -30.43
N ALA A 356 -11.45 20.28 -30.64
CA ALA A 356 -10.09 20.82 -30.81
C ALA A 356 -9.70 21.14 -32.27
N ALA A 357 -10.53 20.82 -33.27
CA ALA A 357 -10.22 21.00 -34.69
C ALA A 357 -11.22 21.92 -35.44
N GLY A 358 -11.95 22.80 -34.74
CA GLY A 358 -13.06 23.58 -35.32
C GLY A 358 -12.97 25.10 -35.13
N ARG A 359 -11.79 25.67 -34.84
CA ARG A 359 -11.58 27.13 -34.85
C ARG A 359 -10.62 27.55 -35.96
N GLN A 360 -11.00 27.26 -37.20
CA GLN A 360 -10.58 28.08 -38.34
C GLN A 360 -11.80 28.37 -39.22
N ALA A 361 -11.85 29.64 -39.62
CA ALA A 361 -12.92 30.38 -40.26
C ALA A 361 -13.75 29.63 -41.31
N ASP A 362 -15.06 29.88 -41.30
CA ASP A 362 -15.79 30.23 -42.53
C ASP A 362 -16.90 31.24 -42.25
N GLY A 363 -16.89 32.32 -43.02
CA GLY A 363 -17.76 33.46 -42.87
C GLY A 363 -19.16 33.19 -43.43
N ASN A 364 -20.15 33.04 -42.55
CA ASN A 364 -21.43 33.74 -42.69
C ASN A 364 -22.22 33.63 -41.39
N GLY A 365 -22.71 34.78 -40.90
CA GLY A 365 -23.40 34.85 -39.62
C GLY A 365 -24.72 34.08 -39.61
N ARG A 366 -24.81 33.04 -38.77
CA ARG A 366 -26.05 32.55 -38.15
C ARG A 366 -25.72 31.74 -36.89
N LYS A 367 -26.08 32.28 -35.72
CA LYS A 367 -26.06 31.54 -34.45
C LYS A 367 -27.09 30.41 -34.51
N ARG A 368 -26.65 29.16 -34.37
CA ARG A 368 -27.53 28.02 -34.07
C ARG A 368 -27.24 27.59 -32.63
N GLU A 369 -28.22 27.75 -31.75
CA GLU A 369 -28.24 27.04 -30.47
C GLU A 369 -28.37 25.54 -30.75
N VAL A 370 -27.36 24.77 -30.36
CA VAL A 370 -27.44 23.30 -30.41
C VAL A 370 -27.80 22.83 -29.00
N ARG A 371 -29.05 22.37 -28.84
CA ARG A 371 -29.49 21.66 -27.63
C ARG A 371 -28.77 20.31 -27.58
N ILE A 372 -28.10 20.05 -26.46
CA ILE A 372 -27.50 18.75 -26.14
C ILE A 372 -28.64 17.78 -25.79
N ALA A 373 -28.89 16.79 -26.65
CA ALA A 373 -29.76 15.66 -26.33
C ALA A 373 -28.91 14.52 -25.74
N ALA A 374 -29.23 14.09 -24.52
CA ALA A 374 -28.65 12.90 -23.93
C ALA A 374 -29.06 11.64 -24.72
N SER A 375 -28.09 10.78 -25.01
CA SER A 375 -28.32 9.52 -25.73
C SER A 375 -29.04 8.50 -24.83
N PRO A 376 -30.18 7.91 -25.24
CA PRO A 376 -30.95 7.03 -24.37
C PRO A 376 -30.50 5.58 -24.52
N LYS A 377 -29.48 5.15 -23.76
CA LYS A 377 -29.20 3.72 -23.54
C LYS A 377 -28.64 3.44 -22.15
N ARG A 378 -29.53 3.35 -21.16
CA ARG A 378 -29.42 2.48 -19.96
C ARG A 378 -30.73 2.56 -19.15
N ALA A 379 -31.78 1.97 -19.70
CA ALA A 379 -33.00 1.67 -18.95
C ALA A 379 -33.51 0.30 -19.40
N ARG A 380 -32.88 -0.77 -18.88
CA ARG A 380 -33.41 -2.14 -18.85
C ARG A 380 -32.46 -3.04 -18.06
N ALA A 381 -32.58 -2.99 -16.73
CA ALA A 381 -32.20 -4.07 -15.81
C ALA A 381 -32.70 -3.74 -14.39
N ALA A 382 -34.02 -3.56 -14.24
CA ALA A 382 -34.70 -3.52 -12.94
C ALA A 382 -36.16 -3.92 -13.15
N ALA A 383 -36.37 -5.16 -13.59
CA ALA A 383 -37.66 -5.85 -13.58
C ALA A 383 -37.45 -7.34 -13.94
N ALA A 384 -36.84 -8.11 -13.03
CA ALA A 384 -36.99 -9.56 -12.95
C ALA A 384 -36.43 -10.08 -11.62
N ARG A 385 -37.35 -10.28 -10.67
CA ARG A 385 -37.26 -11.00 -9.39
C ARG A 385 -36.54 -10.33 -8.23
#